data_AF-A0A1V4YSC2-F1
#
_entry.id   AF-A0A1V4YSC2-F1
#
_cell.length_a   1.000
_cell.length_b   1.000
_cell.length_c   1.000
_cell.angle_alpha   90.00
_cell.angle_beta   90.00
_cell.angle_gamma   90.00
#
_symmetry.space_group_name_H-M   'P 1'
#
loop_
_entity.id
_entity.type
_entity.pdbx_description
1 polymer ?
#
loop_
_entity_poly.entity_id
_entity_poly.type
_entity_poly.pdbx_seq_one_letter_code
_entity_poly.pdbx_strand_id
1 'polypeptide(L)'
;MASMETAVSISVFIALVVLFIDFFVTPTVLVGVLAIIVLTGFVASAMAGGEKNSYRVGGIAGGVLAVLFFLVNFFTAPQLSFNLYSLNFDPGLIFQGMIYLVLGFIISLAIFMLLGAFGGLIAEELFGPKDSKPGRKPGNNKTI
;
A
#
# COMPACT_ATOMS: atom_id res chain seq x y z
N MET A 1 0.34 21.17 7.24
CA MET A 1 0.45 20.17 6.15
C MET A 1 1.86 19.63 6.18
N ALA A 2 2.03 18.32 6.14
CA ALA A 2 3.36 17.69 6.13
C ALA A 2 3.90 17.59 4.69
N SER A 3 5.22 17.55 4.52
CA SER A 3 5.83 17.19 3.22
C SER A 3 5.35 15.79 2.80
N MET A 4 5.21 15.55 1.49
CA MET A 4 4.81 14.26 0.91
C MET A 4 5.65 13.11 1.49
N GLU A 5 6.96 13.30 1.59
CA GLU A 5 7.90 12.30 2.14
C GLU A 5 7.61 11.99 3.61
N THR A 6 7.29 13.03 4.39
CA THR A 6 6.96 12.91 5.80
C THR A 6 5.62 12.22 6.00
N ALA A 7 4.62 12.52 5.16
CA ALA A 7 3.31 11.87 5.18
C ALA A 7 3.43 10.37 4.87
N VAL A 8 4.18 10.00 3.82
CA VAL A 8 4.44 8.60 3.46
C VAL A 8 5.21 7.89 4.58
N SER A 9 6.24 8.52 5.14
CA SER A 9 7.06 7.92 6.21
C SER A 9 6.23 7.64 7.46
N ILE A 10 5.41 8.59 7.88
CA ILE A 10 4.55 8.44 9.08
C ILE A 10 3.47 7.40 8.83
N SER A 11 2.81 7.40 7.67
CA SER A 11 1.79 6.39 7.36
C SER A 11 2.37 4.98 7.35
N VAL A 12 3.55 4.79 6.75
CA VAL A 12 4.23 3.49 6.72
C VAL A 12 4.66 3.07 8.12
N PHE A 13 5.17 3.99 8.93
CA PHE A 13 5.52 3.69 10.32
C PHE A 13 4.30 3.21 11.13
N ILE A 14 3.17 3.91 11.01
CA ILE A 14 1.91 3.49 11.65
C ILE A 14 1.50 2.10 11.15
N ALA A 15 1.58 1.86 9.85
CA ALA A 15 1.25 0.57 9.25
C ALA A 15 2.10 -0.57 9.84
N LEU A 16 3.41 -0.36 10.01
CA LEU A 16 4.32 -1.33 10.62
C LEU A 16 3.97 -1.63 12.08
N VAL A 17 3.60 -0.61 12.86
CA VAL A 17 3.15 -0.80 14.24
C VAL A 17 1.85 -1.62 14.28
N VAL A 18 0.89 -1.30 13.40
CA VAL A 18 -0.38 -2.04 13.33
C VAL A 18 -0.16 -3.48 12.89
N LEU A 19 0.70 -3.72 11.90
CA LEU A 19 1.10 -5.08 11.47
C LEU A 19 1.79 -5.86 12.58
N PHE A 20 2.66 -5.19 13.35
CA PHE A 20 3.32 -5.82 14.49
C PHE A 20 2.30 -6.24 15.55
N ILE A 21 1.32 -5.39 15.86
CA ILE A 21 0.25 -5.74 16.81
C ILE A 21 -0.61 -6.88 16.26
N ASP A 22 -1.02 -6.81 14.98
CA ASP A 22 -1.86 -7.83 14.35
C ASP A 22 -1.18 -9.20 14.36
N PHE A 23 0.14 -9.26 14.12
CA PHE A 23 0.94 -10.47 14.21
C PHE A 23 0.86 -11.15 15.59
N PHE A 24 0.80 -10.37 16.68
CA PHE A 24 0.70 -10.91 18.05
C PHE A 24 -0.72 -11.32 18.45
N VAL A 25 -1.75 -10.68 17.89
CA VAL A 25 -3.14 -10.87 18.29
C VAL A 25 -3.84 -11.92 17.41
N THR A 26 -3.58 -11.94 16.11
CA THR A 26 -4.32 -12.76 15.15
C THR A 26 -3.38 -13.38 14.11
N PRO A 27 -2.93 -14.64 14.27
CA PRO A 27 -1.95 -15.25 13.37
C PRO A 27 -2.46 -15.55 11.95
N THR A 28 -3.71 -15.21 11.58
CA THR A 28 -4.38 -15.74 10.38
C THR A 28 -5.03 -14.74 9.44
N VAL A 29 -4.89 -13.41 9.61
CA VAL A 29 -5.80 -12.50 8.91
C VAL A 29 -5.16 -11.84 7.67
N LEU A 30 -5.25 -12.55 6.55
CA LEU A 30 -5.02 -12.00 5.20
C LEU A 30 -5.90 -10.74 4.94
N VAL A 31 -7.06 -10.65 5.59
CA VAL A 31 -8.01 -9.51 5.52
C VAL A 31 -7.47 -8.27 6.27
N GLY A 32 -6.64 -8.46 7.31
CA GLY A 32 -6.03 -7.39 8.09
C GLY A 32 -5.04 -6.59 7.24
N VAL A 33 -4.19 -7.28 6.49
CA VAL A 33 -3.16 -6.66 5.63
C VAL A 33 -3.80 -5.75 4.57
N LEU A 34 -4.88 -6.19 3.90
CA LEU A 34 -5.57 -5.36 2.90
C LEU A 34 -6.17 -4.09 3.51
N ALA A 35 -6.83 -4.22 4.67
CA ALA A 35 -7.38 -3.06 5.38
C ALA A 35 -6.29 -2.11 5.85
N ILE A 36 -5.15 -2.62 6.31
CA ILE A 36 -3.98 -1.83 6.73
C ILE A 36 -3.42 -1.05 5.55
N ILE A 37 -3.32 -1.63 4.35
CA ILE A 37 -2.84 -0.91 3.15
C ILE A 37 -3.79 0.25 2.81
N VAL A 38 -5.10 0.02 2.85
CA VAL A 38 -6.10 1.08 2.61
C VAL A 38 -5.97 2.18 3.66
N LEU A 39 -5.83 1.82 4.94
CA LEU A 39 -5.65 2.78 6.03
C LEU A 39 -4.35 3.57 5.88
N THR A 40 -3.27 2.91 5.46
CA THR A 40 -1.97 3.55 5.19
C THR A 40 -2.11 4.59 4.09
N GLY A 41 -2.75 4.23 2.97
CA GLY A 41 -3.01 5.14 1.87
C GLY A 41 -3.89 6.33 2.28
N PHE A 42 -4.92 6.07 3.09
CA PHE A 42 -5.78 7.10 3.66
C PHE A 42 -5.03 8.08 4.56
N VAL A 43 -4.24 7.58 5.51
CA VAL A 43 -3.47 8.44 6.44
C VAL A 43 -2.45 9.27 5.67
N ALA A 44 -1.73 8.66 4.72
CA ALA A 44 -0.75 9.36 3.88
C ALA A 44 -1.40 10.55 3.14
N SER A 45 -2.51 10.29 2.45
CA SER A 45 -3.24 11.31 1.69
C SER A 45 -3.92 12.36 2.57
N ALA A 46 -4.45 11.98 3.74
CA ALA A 46 -5.04 12.93 4.69
C ALA A 46 -3.98 13.90 5.24
N MET A 47 -2.77 13.42 5.51
CA MET A 47 -1.66 14.24 6.00
C MET A 47 -1.05 15.15 4.92
N ALA A 48 -1.06 14.69 3.67
CA ALA A 48 -0.59 15.47 2.52
C ALA A 48 -1.48 16.69 2.25
N GLY A 49 -2.81 16.60 2.50
CA GLY A 49 -3.75 17.70 2.78
C GLY A 49 -3.88 18.88 1.80
N GLY A 50 -3.02 19.01 0.79
CA GLY A 50 -2.92 20.19 -0.08
C GLY A 50 -2.21 19.96 -1.41
N GLU A 51 -1.67 18.76 -1.66
CA GLU A 51 -1.14 18.42 -2.99
C GLU A 51 -2.28 18.06 -3.95
N LYS A 52 -2.21 18.62 -5.17
CA LYS A 52 -3.05 18.16 -6.29
C LYS A 52 -2.77 16.66 -6.53
N ASN A 53 -3.82 15.84 -6.51
CA ASN A 53 -3.77 14.37 -6.57
C ASN A 53 -3.28 13.70 -5.28
N SER A 54 -3.94 13.98 -4.16
CA SER A 54 -3.62 13.37 -2.87
C SER A 54 -3.71 11.84 -2.92
N TYR A 55 -4.59 11.26 -3.74
CA TYR A 55 -4.64 9.80 -3.97
C TYR A 55 -3.31 9.19 -4.46
N ARG A 56 -2.47 9.95 -5.18
CA ARG A 56 -1.16 9.44 -5.65
C ARG A 56 -0.20 9.23 -4.48
N VAL A 57 -0.27 10.08 -3.47
CA VAL A 57 0.52 9.95 -2.23
C VAL A 57 0.14 8.65 -1.52
N GLY A 58 -1.16 8.34 -1.44
CA GLY A 58 -1.65 7.07 -0.88
C GLY A 58 -1.19 5.85 -1.68
N GLY A 59 -1.18 5.95 -3.02
CA GLY A 59 -0.63 4.88 -3.89
C GLY A 59 0.86 4.65 -3.70
N ILE A 60 1.65 5.72 -3.55
CA ILE A 60 3.09 5.63 -3.27
C ILE A 60 3.34 5.02 -1.89
N ALA A 61 2.58 5.39 -0.87
CA ALA A 61 2.65 4.76 0.44
C ALA A 61 2.37 3.26 0.38
N GLY A 62 1.33 2.85 -0.39
CA GLY A 62 1.04 1.44 -0.67
C GLY A 62 2.20 0.74 -1.37
N GLY A 63 2.80 1.37 -2.39
CA GLY A 63 3.96 0.83 -3.11
C GLY A 63 5.19 0.63 -2.22
N VAL A 64 5.50 1.59 -1.34
CA VAL A 64 6.58 1.45 -0.34
C VAL A 64 6.30 0.26 0.57
N LEU A 65 5.04 0.11 1.02
CA LEU A 65 4.64 -1.02 1.84
C LEU A 65 4.80 -2.37 1.12
N ALA A 66 4.50 -2.44 -0.19
CA ALA A 66 4.71 -3.65 -1.01
C ALA A 66 6.19 -4.02 -1.11
N VAL A 67 7.07 -3.05 -1.31
CA VAL A 67 8.53 -3.32 -1.34
C VAL A 67 9.00 -3.87 -0.01
N LEU A 68 8.56 -3.29 1.10
CA LEU A 68 8.89 -3.80 2.44
C LEU A 68 8.35 -5.21 2.66
N PHE A 69 7.09 -5.48 2.29
CA PHE A 69 6.48 -6.80 2.38
C PHE A 69 7.23 -7.83 1.55
N PHE A 70 7.62 -7.48 0.33
CA PHE A 70 8.39 -8.34 -0.55
C PHE A 70 9.74 -8.68 0.07
N LEU A 71 10.49 -7.69 0.58
CA LEU A 71 11.78 -7.93 1.23
C LEU A 71 11.64 -8.87 2.43
N VAL A 72 10.66 -8.63 3.31
CA VAL A 72 10.41 -9.52 4.45
C VAL A 72 10.09 -10.93 3.99
N ASN A 73 9.17 -11.11 3.04
CA ASN A 73 8.80 -12.45 2.56
C ASN A 73 9.92 -13.12 1.73
N PHE A 74 10.81 -12.36 1.10
CA PHE A 74 11.95 -12.88 0.38
C PHE A 74 13.03 -13.45 1.32
N PHE A 75 13.29 -12.76 2.44
CA PHE A 75 14.25 -13.22 3.45
C PHE A 75 13.67 -14.20 4.46
N THR A 76 12.35 -14.31 4.55
CA THR A 76 11.68 -15.29 5.43
C THR A 76 11.47 -16.58 4.66
N ALA A 77 12.04 -17.69 5.16
CA ALA A 77 11.86 -18.98 4.52
C ALA A 77 10.37 -19.35 4.44
N PRO A 78 9.85 -19.73 3.26
CA PRO A 78 8.47 -20.16 3.14
C PRO A 78 8.27 -21.46 3.93
N GLN A 79 7.10 -21.59 4.55
CA GLN A 79 6.70 -22.86 5.13
C GLN A 79 6.34 -23.83 4.00
N LEU A 80 7.23 -24.79 3.76
CA LEU A 80 7.01 -25.84 2.78
C LEU A 80 6.27 -27.00 3.43
N SER A 81 5.25 -27.52 2.75
CA SER A 81 4.54 -28.72 3.16
C SER A 81 5.29 -30.02 2.81
N PHE A 82 6.45 -29.91 2.16
CA PHE A 82 7.24 -31.03 1.68
C PHE A 82 8.74 -30.83 1.95
N ASN A 83 9.47 -31.94 1.96
CA ASN A 83 10.91 -31.95 2.23
C ASN A 83 11.72 -31.62 0.95
N LEU A 84 12.54 -30.57 1.00
CA LEU A 84 13.40 -30.16 -0.11
C LEU A 84 14.55 -31.14 -0.39
N TYR A 85 14.99 -31.91 0.62
CA TYR A 85 16.12 -32.83 0.47
C TYR A 85 15.83 -34.02 -0.45
N SER A 86 14.56 -34.31 -0.74
CA SER A 86 14.15 -35.32 -1.72
C SER A 86 13.97 -34.78 -3.14
N LEU A 87 14.09 -33.46 -3.34
CA LEU A 87 13.93 -32.84 -4.65
C LEU A 87 15.29 -32.87 -5.36
N ASN A 88 15.40 -33.63 -6.45
CA ASN A 88 16.58 -33.53 -7.33
C ASN A 88 16.71 -32.09 -7.81
N PHE A 89 17.93 -31.54 -7.78
CA PHE A 89 18.22 -30.18 -8.27
C PHE A 89 17.87 -30.10 -9.77
N ASP A 90 16.71 -29.54 -10.08
CA ASP A 90 16.24 -29.29 -11.43
C ASP A 90 16.39 -27.80 -11.78
N PRO A 91 17.29 -27.44 -12.71
CA PRO A 91 17.47 -26.07 -13.17
C PRO A 91 16.18 -25.43 -13.71
N GLY A 92 15.27 -26.24 -14.26
CA GLY A 92 13.97 -25.78 -14.76
C GLY A 92 13.06 -25.28 -13.63
N LEU A 93 13.04 -25.98 -12.50
CA LEU A 93 12.27 -25.56 -11.32
C LEU A 93 12.82 -24.26 -10.72
N ILE A 94 14.14 -24.07 -10.72
CA ILE A 94 14.79 -22.83 -10.26
C ILE A 94 14.38 -21.66 -11.17
N PHE A 95 14.46 -21.85 -12.50
CA PHE A 95 14.10 -20.82 -13.47
C PHE A 95 12.60 -20.44 -13.37
N GLN A 96 11.73 -21.43 -13.24
CA GLN A 96 10.29 -21.20 -13.03
C GLN A 96 10.01 -20.47 -11.71
N GLY A 97 10.70 -20.83 -10.63
CA GLY A 97 10.62 -20.13 -9.34
C GLY A 97 11.02 -18.66 -9.46
N MET A 98 12.09 -18.35 -10.20
CA MET A 98 12.52 -16.98 -10.47
C MET A 98 11.47 -16.18 -11.26
N ILE A 99 10.82 -16.79 -12.26
CA ILE A 99 9.73 -16.15 -13.00
C ILE A 99 8.56 -15.83 -12.06
N TYR A 100 8.13 -16.78 -11.22
CA TYR A 100 7.04 -16.56 -10.29
C TYR A 100 7.38 -15.51 -9.23
N LEU A 101 8.63 -15.43 -8.79
CA LEU A 101 9.09 -14.39 -7.87
C LEU A 101 8.91 -12.99 -8.49
N VAL A 102 9.39 -12.80 -9.72
CA VAL A 102 9.28 -11.51 -10.44
C VAL A 102 7.82 -11.17 -10.70
N LEU A 103 7.03 -12.13 -11.20
CA LEU A 103 5.62 -11.92 -11.48
C LEU A 103 4.83 -11.59 -10.20
N GLY A 104 5.09 -12.32 -9.11
CA GLY A 104 4.48 -12.10 -7.81
C GLY A 104 4.82 -10.73 -7.23
N PHE A 105 6.06 -10.27 -7.40
CA PHE A 105 6.47 -8.93 -7.01
C PHE A 105 5.70 -7.85 -7.78
N ILE A 106 5.64 -7.96 -9.12
CA ILE A 106 4.93 -6.99 -9.97
C ILE A 106 3.43 -6.94 -9.61
N ILE A 107 2.81 -8.10 -9.44
CA ILE A 107 1.39 -8.20 -9.07
C ILE A 107 1.14 -7.61 -7.68
N SER A 108 1.97 -7.94 -6.69
CA SER A 108 1.86 -7.38 -5.33
C SER A 108 1.97 -5.86 -5.34
N LEU A 109 2.94 -5.34 -6.08
CA LEU A 109 3.20 -3.91 -6.21
C LEU A 109 2.01 -3.17 -6.84
N ALA A 110 1.42 -3.74 -7.90
CA ALA A 110 0.19 -3.22 -8.50
C ALA A 110 -1.00 -3.23 -7.52
N ILE A 111 -1.23 -4.34 -6.82
CA ILE A 111 -2.32 -4.49 -5.86
C ILE A 111 -2.19 -3.45 -4.75
N PHE A 112 -1.02 -3.35 -4.11
CA PHE A 112 -0.82 -2.45 -2.97
C PHE A 112 -0.88 -0.98 -3.39
N MET A 113 -0.36 -0.62 -4.56
CA MET A 113 -0.51 0.74 -5.09
C MET A 113 -1.98 1.09 -5.34
N LEU A 114 -2.77 0.16 -5.89
CA LEU A 114 -4.19 0.38 -6.13
C LEU A 114 -4.99 0.51 -4.82
N LEU A 115 -4.75 -0.36 -3.85
CA LEU A 115 -5.38 -0.30 -2.53
C LEU A 115 -4.96 0.95 -1.74
N GLY A 116 -3.68 1.33 -1.81
CA GLY A 116 -3.18 2.57 -1.21
C GLY A 116 -3.79 3.80 -1.87
N ALA A 117 -3.88 3.82 -3.20
CA ALA A 117 -4.54 4.90 -3.94
C ALA A 117 -6.04 4.97 -3.62
N PHE A 118 -6.70 3.83 -3.44
CA PHE A 118 -8.09 3.75 -3.00
C PHE A 118 -8.30 4.37 -1.61
N GLY A 119 -7.44 4.04 -0.65
CA GLY A 119 -7.42 4.71 0.65
C GLY A 119 -7.21 6.23 0.51
N GLY A 120 -6.31 6.62 -0.38
CA GLY A 120 -6.04 8.01 -0.67
C GLY A 120 -7.21 8.77 -1.31
N LEU A 121 -7.98 8.13 -2.19
CA LEU A 121 -9.22 8.69 -2.75
C LEU A 121 -10.26 8.96 -1.67
N ILE A 122 -10.40 8.05 -0.70
CA ILE A 122 -11.31 8.23 0.43
C ILE A 122 -10.89 9.45 1.27
N ALA A 123 -9.59 9.60 1.52
CA ALA A 123 -9.07 10.76 2.24
C ALA A 123 -9.27 12.07 1.48
N GLU A 124 -9.10 12.04 0.15
CA GLU A 124 -9.31 13.21 -0.71
C GLU A 124 -10.78 13.66 -0.75
N GLU A 125 -11.75 12.73 -0.75
CA GLU A 125 -13.17 13.12 -0.69
C GLU A 125 -13.57 13.65 0.70
N LEU A 126 -12.94 13.16 1.78
CA LEU A 126 -13.27 13.56 3.16
C LEU A 126 -12.57 14.84 3.63
N PHE A 127 -11.30 15.03 3.24
CA PHE A 127 -10.43 16.12 3.73
C PHE A 127 -9.90 17.03 2.62
N GLY A 128 -10.17 16.72 1.35
CA GLY A 128 -9.74 17.54 0.23
C GLY A 128 -10.35 18.95 0.26
N PRO A 129 -9.63 19.97 -0.23
CA PRO A 129 -10.17 21.31 -0.37
C PRO A 129 -11.46 21.31 -1.19
N LYS A 130 -12.51 22.01 -0.72
CA LYS A 130 -13.81 22.10 -1.42
C LYS A 130 -13.71 22.67 -2.84
N ASP A 131 -12.62 23.39 -3.13
CA ASP A 131 -12.36 24.07 -4.40
C ASP A 131 -11.59 23.22 -5.43
N SER A 132 -11.09 22.04 -5.05
CA SER A 132 -10.40 21.11 -5.95
C SER A 132 -11.31 20.12 -6.67
N LYS A 133 -12.64 20.21 -6.50
CA LYS A 133 -13.60 19.42 -7.30
C LYS A 133 -13.54 19.88 -8.76
N PRO A 134 -13.12 19.03 -9.73
CA PRO A 134 -13.17 19.37 -11.14
C PRO A 134 -14.64 19.38 -11.58
N GLY A 135 -15.32 20.51 -11.38
CA GLY A 135 -16.74 20.66 -11.72
C GLY A 135 -17.46 21.80 -11.01
N ARG A 136 -16.94 22.34 -9.91
CA ARG A 136 -17.56 23.52 -9.27
C ARG A 136 -16.90 24.79 -9.80
N LYS A 137 -17.48 25.34 -10.89
CA LYS A 137 -17.16 26.70 -11.34
C LYS A 137 -17.27 27.65 -10.13
N PRO A 138 -16.31 28.58 -9.94
CA PRO A 138 -16.41 29.58 -8.89
C PRO A 138 -17.66 30.43 -9.14
N GLY A 139 -18.40 30.70 -8.07
CA GLY A 139 -19.74 31.27 -8.12
C GLY A 139 -19.80 32.60 -8.86
N ASN A 140 -20.80 32.72 -9.74
CA ASN A 140 -21.33 34.03 -10.10
C ASN A 140 -22.30 34.46 -8.99
N ASN A 141 -21.77 34.94 -7.88
CA ASN A 141 -22.55 35.65 -6.88
C ASN A 141 -22.80 37.06 -7.43
N LYS A 142 -23.81 37.21 -8.28
CA LYS A 142 -24.41 38.52 -8.55
C LYS A 142 -25.49 38.74 -7.50
N THR A 143 -25.12 39.51 -6.49
CA THR A 143 -26.00 40.36 -5.70
C THR A 143 -26.97 41.08 -6.64
N ILE A 144 -28.27 40.85 -6.44
CA ILE A 144 -29.35 41.83 -6.64
C ILE A 144 -30.30 41.65 -5.46
#